data_AF-A0A2N4Y6Q6-F1
#
_entry.id   AF-A0A2N4Y6Q6-F1
#
_cell.length_a   1.000
_cell.length_b   1.000
_cell.length_c   1.000
_cell.angle_alpha   90.00
_cell.angle_beta   90.00
_cell.angle_gamma   90.00
#
_symmetry.space_group_name_H-M   'P 1'
#
loop_
_entity.id
_entity.type
_entity.pdbx_description
1 polymer ?
#
loop_
_entity_poly.entity_id
_entity_poly.type
_entity_poly.pdbx_seq_one_letter_code
_entity_poly.pdbx_strand_id
1 'polypeptide(L)'
;MTALKKRAQALENQFAHQAEIQFKARVRGSKMLGRWAAYTMGLDDVEAYARTVAVKQVIEPHRLLEQLRQDFSIAGVDVSDADIDSRIHNFIEQATDEIFAGK
;
A
#
# COMPACT_ATOMS: atom_id res chain seq x y z
N MET A 1 -10.31 -38.02 12.00
CA MET A 1 -10.44 -36.84 11.10
C MET A 1 -10.46 -37.30 9.66
N THR A 2 -11.46 -36.89 8.87
CA THR A 2 -11.59 -37.28 7.45
C THR A 2 -10.65 -36.45 6.56
N ALA A 3 -10.23 -36.99 5.41
CA ALA A 3 -9.35 -36.32 4.46
C ALA A 3 -9.93 -34.98 3.95
N LEU A 4 -11.25 -34.90 3.77
CA LEU A 4 -11.96 -33.68 3.39
C LEU A 4 -11.81 -32.57 4.45
N LYS A 5 -11.97 -32.90 5.74
CA LYS A 5 -11.82 -31.93 6.83
C LYS A 5 -10.41 -31.36 6.91
N LYS A 6 -9.38 -32.17 6.65
CA LYS A 6 -7.97 -31.72 6.60
C LYS A 6 -7.71 -30.74 5.44
N ARG A 7 -8.31 -30.99 4.27
CA ARG A 7 -8.20 -30.09 3.11
C ARG A 7 -8.90 -28.75 3.34
N ALA A 8 -10.10 -28.77 3.91
CA ALA A 8 -10.83 -27.54 4.25
C ALA A 8 -10.00 -26.64 5.18
N GLN A 9 -9.46 -27.20 6.26
CA GLN A 9 -8.64 -26.45 7.21
C GLN A 9 -7.33 -25.91 6.60
N ALA A 10 -6.71 -26.66 5.69
CA ALA A 10 -5.51 -26.19 4.98
C ALA A 10 -5.83 -24.98 4.07
N LEU A 11 -6.97 -25.02 3.38
CA LEU A 11 -7.43 -23.91 2.55
C LEU A 11 -7.74 -22.67 3.39
N GLU A 12 -8.48 -22.82 4.50
CA GLU A 12 -8.78 -21.70 5.42
C GLU A 12 -7.50 -21.03 5.93
N ASN A 13 -6.51 -21.82 6.36
CA ASN A 13 -5.23 -21.31 6.81
C ASN A 13 -4.47 -20.57 5.70
N GLN A 14 -4.47 -21.11 4.48
CA GLN A 14 -3.84 -20.46 3.33
C GLN A 14 -4.52 -19.12 2.99
N PHE A 15 -5.85 -19.09 2.99
CA PHE A 15 -6.61 -17.86 2.74
C PHE A 15 -6.33 -16.80 3.80
N ALA A 16 -6.33 -17.18 5.09
CA ALA A 16 -6.02 -16.26 6.18
C ALA A 16 -4.59 -15.70 6.05
N HIS A 17 -3.62 -16.56 5.77
CA HIS A 17 -2.23 -16.15 5.59
C HIS A 17 -2.06 -15.20 4.39
N GLN A 18 -2.71 -15.49 3.27
CA GLN A 18 -2.63 -14.65 2.08
C GLN A 18 -3.30 -13.28 2.29
N ALA A 19 -4.44 -13.24 2.99
CA ALA A 19 -5.08 -11.98 3.37
C ALA A 19 -4.20 -11.14 4.29
N GLU A 20 -3.51 -11.78 5.25
CA GLU A 20 -2.57 -11.10 6.13
C GLU A 20 -1.39 -10.48 5.37
N ILE A 21 -0.77 -11.24 4.47
CA ILE A 21 0.34 -10.75 3.64
C ILE A 21 -0.13 -9.56 2.78
N GLN A 22 -1.27 -9.69 2.10
CA GLN A 22 -1.81 -8.61 1.28
C GLN A 22 -2.10 -7.34 2.09
N PHE A 23 -2.65 -7.50 3.30
CA PHE A 23 -2.89 -6.36 4.18
C PHE A 23 -1.59 -5.67 4.59
N LYS A 24 -0.61 -6.43 5.07
CA LYS A 24 0.71 -5.91 5.45
C LYS A 24 1.42 -5.22 4.28
N ALA A 25 1.35 -5.82 3.09
CA ALA A 25 1.94 -5.26 1.87
C ALA A 25 1.29 -3.94 1.48
N ARG A 26 -0.05 -3.83 1.54
CA ARG A 26 -0.76 -2.58 1.26
C ARG A 26 -0.35 -1.47 2.23
N VAL A 27 -0.29 -1.74 3.53
CA VAL A 27 0.12 -0.74 4.53
C VAL A 27 1.56 -0.29 4.31
N ARG A 28 2.49 -1.24 4.11
CA ARG A 28 3.91 -0.95 3.89
C ARG A 28 4.14 -0.21 2.57
N GLY A 29 3.56 -0.68 1.47
CA GLY A 29 3.64 -0.07 0.15
C GLY A 29 3.05 1.35 0.14
N SER A 30 1.91 1.59 0.79
CA SER A 30 1.36 2.94 0.92
C SER A 30 2.23 3.86 1.77
N LYS A 31 2.95 3.33 2.77
CA LYS A 31 3.95 4.14 3.49
C LYS A 31 5.11 4.55 2.57
N MET A 32 5.58 3.65 1.70
CA MET A 32 6.62 3.96 0.71
C MET A 32 6.14 4.99 -0.32
N LEU A 33 4.92 4.83 -0.81
CA LEU A 33 4.25 5.79 -1.68
C LEU A 33 4.15 7.17 -1.05
N GLY A 34 3.73 7.24 0.22
CA GLY A 34 3.62 8.52 0.93
C GLY A 34 4.98 9.20 1.12
N ARG A 35 6.06 8.44 1.39
CA ARG A 35 7.42 9.02 1.41
C ARG A 35 7.79 9.62 0.06
N TRP A 36 7.57 8.87 -1.03
CA TRP A 36 7.83 9.35 -2.38
C TRP A 36 7.05 10.64 -2.68
N ALA A 37 5.75 10.66 -2.38
CA ALA A 37 4.91 11.83 -2.60
C ALA A 37 5.38 13.03 -1.78
N ALA A 38 5.70 12.84 -0.49
CA ALA A 38 6.24 13.89 0.37
C ALA A 38 7.57 14.46 -0.12
N TYR A 39 8.51 13.62 -0.55
CA TYR A 39 9.76 14.08 -1.15
C TYR A 39 9.52 14.86 -2.45
N THR A 40 8.58 14.41 -3.26
CA THR A 40 8.25 15.06 -4.54
C THR A 40 7.61 16.43 -4.32
N MET A 41 6.79 16.58 -3.27
CA MET A 41 6.19 17.85 -2.86
C MET A 41 7.12 18.76 -2.04
N GLY A 42 8.32 18.29 -1.67
CA GLY A 42 9.25 19.06 -0.84
C GLY A 42 8.78 19.29 0.60
N LEU A 43 8.04 18.33 1.17
CA LEU A 43 7.57 18.42 2.56
C LEU A 43 8.71 18.13 3.54
N ASP A 44 8.81 18.93 4.61
CA ASP A 44 9.81 18.71 5.68
C ASP A 44 9.50 17.45 6.51
N ASP A 45 8.22 17.19 6.82
CA ASP A 45 7.80 16.02 7.62
C ASP A 45 7.32 14.85 6.74
N VAL A 46 8.29 14.20 6.11
CA VAL A 46 8.07 13.06 5.21
C VAL A 46 7.42 11.87 5.92
N GLU A 47 7.83 11.57 7.16
CA GLU A 47 7.31 10.40 7.88
C GLU A 47 5.88 10.61 8.37
N ALA A 48 5.50 11.83 8.77
CA ALA A 48 4.12 12.11 9.13
C ALA A 48 3.20 11.95 7.91
N TYR A 49 3.57 12.53 6.77
CA TYR A 49 2.78 12.38 5.54
C TYR A 49 2.68 10.91 5.10
N ALA A 50 3.78 10.15 5.18
CA ALA A 50 3.77 8.72 4.87
C ALA A 50 2.81 7.91 5.75
N ARG A 51 2.69 8.25 7.03
CA ARG A 51 1.72 7.62 7.94
C ARG A 51 0.29 7.99 7.57
N THR A 52 0.02 9.25 7.24
CA THR A 52 -1.30 9.71 6.78
C THR A 52 -1.75 8.94 5.54
N VAL A 53 -0.85 8.78 4.56
CA VAL A 53 -1.12 7.99 3.35
C VAL A 53 -1.40 6.52 3.68
N ALA A 54 -0.61 5.90 4.57
CA ALA A 54 -0.84 4.52 4.98
C ALA A 54 -2.20 4.34 5.71
N VAL A 55 -2.58 5.30 6.57
CA VAL A 55 -3.90 5.30 7.24
C VAL A 55 -5.03 5.46 6.22
N LYS A 56 -4.87 6.38 5.26
CA LYS A 56 -5.86 6.59 4.20
C LYS A 56 -6.07 5.32 3.37
N GLN A 57 -5.00 4.59 3.05
CA GLN A 57 -5.11 3.31 2.34
C GLN A 57 -5.93 2.27 3.11
N VAL A 58 -5.89 2.29 4.45
CA VAL A 58 -6.64 1.35 5.27
C VAL A 58 -8.12 1.73 5.35
N ILE A 59 -8.42 3.02 5.53
CA ILE A 59 -9.79 3.50 5.76
C ILE A 59 -10.55 3.69 4.44
N GLU A 60 -9.91 4.30 3.44
CA GLU A 60 -10.52 4.72 2.18
C GLU A 60 -9.57 4.50 0.98
N PRO A 61 -9.19 3.25 0.66
CA PRO A 61 -8.23 2.96 -0.42
C PRO A 61 -8.68 3.52 -1.79
N HIS A 62 -9.99 3.54 -2.04
CA HIS A 62 -10.58 4.06 -3.28
C HIS A 62 -10.42 5.57 -3.47
N ARG A 63 -10.11 6.32 -2.40
CA ARG A 63 -9.88 7.78 -2.46
C ARG A 63 -8.40 8.16 -2.48
N LEU A 64 -7.49 7.19 -2.39
CA LEU A 64 -6.07 7.48 -2.24
C LEU A 64 -5.51 8.24 -3.46
N LEU A 65 -5.86 7.80 -4.68
CA LEU A 65 -5.41 8.45 -5.91
C LEU A 65 -5.91 9.90 -6.00
N GLU A 66 -7.21 10.12 -5.74
CA GLU A 66 -7.81 11.46 -5.76
C GLU A 66 -7.11 12.39 -4.76
N GLN A 67 -6.84 11.90 -3.55
CA GLN A 67 -6.14 12.67 -2.53
C GLN A 67 -4.71 13.03 -2.96
N LEU A 68 -3.93 12.07 -3.44
CA LEU A 68 -2.56 12.33 -3.89
C LEU A 68 -2.53 13.35 -5.04
N ARG A 69 -3.45 13.23 -5.99
CA ARG A 69 -3.60 14.20 -7.08
C ARG A 69 -3.89 15.61 -6.56
N GLN A 70 -4.78 15.73 -5.59
CA GLN A 70 -5.08 17.01 -4.95
C GLN A 70 -3.85 17.57 -4.23
N ASP A 71 -3.14 16.74 -3.47
CA ASP A 71 -1.96 17.15 -2.72
C ASP A 71 -0.85 17.65 -3.66
N PHE A 72 -0.58 16.93 -4.75
CA PHE A 72 0.38 17.37 -5.78
C PHE A 72 -0.02 18.70 -6.43
N SER A 73 -1.31 18.86 -6.75
CA SER A 73 -1.83 20.11 -7.32
C SER A 73 -1.66 21.30 -6.36
N ILE A 74 -1.92 21.12 -5.07
CA ILE A 74 -1.70 22.15 -4.03
C ILE A 74 -0.21 22.49 -3.89
N ALA A 75 0.66 21.48 -3.98
CA ALA A 75 2.12 21.65 -3.93
C ALA A 75 2.71 22.26 -5.23
N GLY A 76 1.92 22.44 -6.28
CA GLY A 76 2.38 22.94 -7.58
C GLY A 76 3.26 21.94 -8.33
N VAL A 77 3.13 20.64 -8.04
CA VAL A 77 3.88 19.55 -8.69
C VAL A 77 2.99 18.92 -9.75
N ASP A 78 3.51 18.80 -10.97
CA ASP A 78 2.84 18.08 -12.05
C ASP A 78 3.23 16.59 -11.99
N VAL A 79 2.25 15.74 -11.68
CA VAL A 79 2.36 14.28 -11.75
C VAL A 79 1.08 13.75 -12.39
N SER A 80 1.21 12.89 -13.40
CA SER A 80 0.05 12.32 -14.08
C SER A 80 -0.66 11.27 -13.22
N ASP A 81 -1.99 11.13 -13.40
CA ASP A 81 -2.76 10.06 -12.72
C ASP A 81 -2.20 8.66 -13.03
N ALA A 82 -1.69 8.45 -14.26
CA ALA A 82 -1.06 7.21 -14.67
C ALA A 82 0.24 6.91 -13.91
N ASP A 83 1.05 7.94 -13.62
CA ASP A 83 2.27 7.79 -12.83
C ASP A 83 1.95 7.50 -11.36
N ILE A 84 0.93 8.16 -10.80
CA ILE A 84 0.48 7.91 -9.41
C ILE A 84 -0.02 6.47 -9.29
N ASP A 85 -0.85 6.02 -10.22
CA ASP A 85 -1.40 4.66 -10.23
C ASP A 85 -0.29 3.60 -10.38
N SER A 86 0.62 3.79 -11.34
CA SER A 86 1.79 2.91 -11.50
C SER A 86 2.62 2.83 -10.22
N ARG A 87 2.85 3.95 -9.52
CA ARG A 87 3.60 3.96 -8.26
C ARG A 87 2.86 3.27 -7.13
N ILE A 88 1.54 3.41 -7.03
CA ILE A 88 0.73 2.65 -6.06
C ILE A 88 0.97 1.15 -6.26
N HIS A 89 0.86 0.68 -7.50
CA HIS A 89 1.07 -0.73 -7.83
C HIS A 89 2.51 -1.19 -7.53
N ASN A 90 3.51 -0.47 -8.02
CA ASN A 90 4.91 -0.83 -7.86
C ASN A 90 5.35 -0.88 -6.38
N PHE A 91 4.90 0.07 -5.56
CA PHE A 91 5.27 0.06 -4.14
C PHE A 91 4.57 -1.04 -3.33
N ILE A 92 3.35 -1.43 -3.71
CA ILE A 92 2.66 -2.56 -3.07
C ILE A 92 3.31 -3.88 -3.51
N GLU A 93 3.70 -4.02 -4.77
CA GLU A 93 4.45 -5.18 -5.28
C GLU A 93 5.80 -5.31 -4.56
N GLN A 94 6.58 -4.22 -4.51
CA GLN A 94 7.84 -4.20 -3.78
C GLN A 94 7.65 -4.59 -2.30
N ALA A 95 6.64 -4.03 -1.62
CA ALA A 95 6.36 -4.37 -0.24
C ALA A 95 5.95 -5.86 -0.07
N THR A 96 5.27 -6.43 -1.06
CA THR A 96 4.91 -7.85 -1.09
C THR A 96 6.17 -8.72 -1.17
N ASP A 97 7.07 -8.39 -2.09
CA ASP A 97 8.36 -9.09 -2.25
C ASP A 97 9.23 -8.99 -0.99
N GLU A 98 9.27 -7.82 -0.34
CA GLU A 98 9.98 -7.63 0.92
C GLU A 98 9.41 -8.51 2.03
N ILE A 99 8.07 -8.64 2.14
CA ILE A 99 7.43 -9.51 3.13
C ILE A 99 7.76 -10.98 2.86
N PHE A 100 7.72 -11.41 1.60
CA PHE A 100 8.11 -12.78 1.24
C PHE A 100 9.60 -13.05 1.48
N ALA A 101 10.46 -12.05 1.31
CA ALA A 101 11.88 -12.13 1.61
C ALA A 101 12.20 -12.03 3.12
N GLY A 102 11.21 -11.79 3.99
CA GLY A 102 11.40 -11.64 5.43
C GLY A 102 12.09 -10.32 5.84
N LYS A 103 11.98 -9.28 5.02
CA LYS A 103 12.59 -7.96 5.21
C LYS A 103 11.61 -6.93 5.77
#